data_AF-A0A127M1M3-F1
#
_entry.id   AF-A0A127M1M3-F1
#
_cell.length_a   1.000
_cell.length_b   1.000
_cell.length_c   1.000
_cell.angle_alpha   90.00
_cell.angle_beta   90.00
_cell.angle_gamma   90.00
#
_symmetry.space_group_name_H-M   'P 1'
#
loop_
_entity.id
_entity.type
_entity.pdbx_description
1 polymer ?
#
loop_
_entity_poly.entity_id
_entity_poly.type
_entity_poly.pdbx_seq_one_letter_code
_entity_poly.pdbx_strand_id
1 'polypeptide(L)'
;MPRILLVEDEDVIRLALRRLLERNDYQVDEADSVAKALSTYKVNDYDLIISDLRLPGAPGTDLISKTDAPVLIMTSYASLKSAVDSMKKGAIDYIAKPFDHDEMLETVERIILSTAKENTPGDKPEPSSSQRKQIADANGMIGSCKAMQQLYDHIRRAAPTDATILVHGETGTGKELVARAIHNQSARATKAIICVNCAAIPETLIESELFGYEKGAFTGANASRIGLIEAADGGTLFLDEIGELPLEAQARLLRFIQEDEIRRIGSVESSKVNVRLICATHRDLKEMAHAGRFREDLYYRINVMKLELPPLRERGKDILELAEALLKHRCEKMKKPLMHFSPKAIQAITTYIWPGNIRELENAIERAVILCDRKEIDNELLDIDLELVDIGQIRGRSNEFNNRPGSVNNNGAIERKDNRNKPSRANDPSEDLSLEDYFQRFVLEHQDSMSETELAQKLGVSRKCLWERRQRLGIPRKKVAARSNA
;
A
#
# COMPACT_ATOMS: atom_id res chain seq x y z
N MET A 1 7.34 -1.83 -39.27
CA MET A 1 7.77 -2.98 -38.45
C MET A 1 9.03 -2.58 -37.72
N PRO A 2 9.12 -2.80 -36.41
CA PRO A 2 10.28 -2.38 -35.64
C PRO A 2 11.54 -3.12 -36.11
N ARG A 3 12.65 -2.40 -36.19
CA ARG A 3 13.96 -2.91 -36.61
C ARG A 3 14.82 -3.15 -35.38
N ILE A 4 15.30 -4.38 -35.24
CA ILE A 4 16.15 -4.82 -34.12
C ILE A 4 17.54 -5.18 -34.66
N LEU A 5 18.58 -4.65 -34.02
CA LEU A 5 19.96 -5.10 -34.26
C LEU A 5 20.36 -6.08 -33.17
N LEU A 6 20.66 -7.33 -33.56
CA LEU A 6 21.12 -8.38 -32.65
C LEU A 6 22.65 -8.53 -32.71
N VAL A 7 23.33 -8.35 -31.58
CA VAL A 7 24.78 -8.46 -31.43
C VAL A 7 25.12 -9.59 -30.47
N GLU A 8 25.56 -10.72 -31.01
CA GLU A 8 25.79 -11.98 -30.28
C GLU A 8 26.92 -12.72 -30.98
N ASP A 9 27.90 -13.29 -30.28
CA ASP A 9 29.03 -13.98 -30.90
C ASP A 9 28.77 -15.47 -31.14
N GLU A 10 27.88 -16.10 -30.36
CA GLU A 10 27.49 -17.49 -30.55
C GLU A 10 26.44 -17.66 -31.67
N ASP A 11 26.84 -18.28 -32.78
CA ASP A 11 25.98 -18.50 -33.96
C ASP A 11 24.68 -19.24 -33.65
N VAL A 12 24.72 -20.20 -32.72
CA VAL A 12 23.55 -21.00 -32.33
C VAL A 12 22.51 -20.13 -31.61
N ILE A 13 22.95 -19.30 -30.67
CA ILE A 13 22.08 -18.40 -29.88
C ILE A 13 21.52 -17.31 -30.79
N ARG A 14 22.38 -16.69 -31.60
CA ARG A 14 22.02 -15.64 -32.55
C ARG A 14 20.95 -16.10 -33.54
N LEU A 15 21.11 -17.29 -34.13
CA LEU A 15 20.15 -17.87 -35.07
C LEU A 15 18.81 -18.19 -34.39
N ALA A 16 18.84 -18.67 -33.14
CA ALA A 16 17.63 -18.96 -32.37
C ALA A 16 16.84 -17.67 -32.06
N LEU A 17 17.52 -16.63 -31.59
CA LEU A 17 16.91 -15.34 -31.26
C LEU A 17 16.37 -14.62 -32.50
N ARG A 18 17.11 -14.63 -33.60
CA ARG A 18 16.61 -14.09 -34.87
C ARG A 18 15.30 -14.78 -35.26
N ARG A 19 15.26 -16.11 -35.27
CA ARG A 19 14.05 -16.86 -35.64
C ARG A 19 12.88 -16.55 -34.71
N LEU A 20 13.14 -16.39 -33.41
CA LEU A 20 12.13 -16.01 -32.43
C LEU A 20 11.55 -14.63 -32.75
N LEU A 21 12.39 -13.63 -32.99
CA LEU A 21 12.00 -12.26 -33.26
C LEU A 21 11.31 -12.10 -34.63
N GLU A 22 11.84 -12.72 -35.69
CA GLU A 22 11.23 -12.68 -37.03
C GLU A 22 9.84 -13.36 -37.05
N ARG A 23 9.62 -14.40 -36.23
CA ARG A 23 8.30 -15.04 -36.08
C ARG A 23 7.26 -14.15 -35.39
N ASN A 24 7.70 -13.11 -34.70
CA ASN A 24 6.87 -12.15 -33.98
C ASN A 24 6.90 -10.77 -34.67
N ASP A 25 7.02 -10.76 -36.00
CA ASP A 25 6.90 -9.56 -36.86
C ASP A 25 7.97 -8.46 -36.65
N TYR A 26 9.14 -8.82 -36.13
CA TYR A 26 10.31 -7.93 -36.04
C TYR A 26 11.27 -8.11 -37.22
N GLN A 27 11.86 -7.02 -37.71
CA GLN A 27 12.94 -7.09 -38.70
C GLN A 27 14.28 -7.13 -37.99
N VAL A 28 15.09 -8.17 -38.20
CA VAL A 28 16.34 -8.40 -37.45
C VAL A 28 17.56 -8.35 -38.35
N ASP A 29 18.51 -7.48 -38.01
CA ASP A 29 19.86 -7.47 -38.58
C ASP A 29 20.87 -8.04 -37.55
N GLU A 30 21.94 -8.68 -38.00
CA GLU A 30 22.86 -9.44 -37.12
C GLU A 30 24.31 -8.93 -37.17
N ALA A 31 24.99 -8.93 -36.01
CA ALA A 31 26.42 -8.71 -35.86
C ALA A 31 27.05 -9.68 -34.84
N ASP A 32 28.33 -10.01 -35.02
CA ASP A 32 29.13 -10.90 -34.13
C ASP A 32 29.98 -10.15 -33.10
N SER A 33 30.04 -8.84 -33.22
CA SER A 33 30.91 -8.01 -32.42
C SER A 33 30.44 -6.56 -32.47
N VAL A 34 30.78 -5.79 -31.43
CA VAL A 34 30.53 -4.35 -31.38
C VAL A 34 31.20 -3.64 -32.56
N ALA A 35 32.40 -4.07 -32.96
CA ALA A 35 33.13 -3.50 -34.09
C ALA A 35 32.36 -3.65 -35.41
N LYS A 36 31.86 -4.86 -35.69
CA LYS A 36 31.07 -5.13 -36.90
C LYS A 36 29.72 -4.43 -36.86
N ALA A 37 29.08 -4.34 -35.69
CA ALA A 37 27.83 -3.62 -35.51
C ALA A 37 27.99 -2.13 -35.90
N LEU A 38 29.03 -1.47 -35.40
CA LEU A 38 29.30 -0.05 -35.66
C LEU A 38 29.84 0.25 -37.06
N SER A 39 30.59 -0.67 -37.68
CA SER A 39 31.17 -0.45 -39.02
C SER A 39 30.18 -0.72 -40.15
N THR A 40 29.25 -1.66 -39.95
CA THR A 40 28.38 -2.19 -41.01
C THR A 40 26.99 -1.55 -40.98
N TYR A 41 26.50 -1.20 -39.80
CA TYR A 41 25.14 -0.72 -39.61
C TYR A 41 25.11 0.70 -39.02
N LYS A 42 24.08 1.46 -39.40
CA LYS A 42 23.75 2.72 -38.74
C LYS A 42 22.95 2.41 -37.49
N VAL A 43 23.65 2.22 -36.37
CA VAL A 43 23.06 1.77 -35.10
C VAL A 43 21.91 2.65 -34.57
N ASN A 44 21.87 3.93 -34.94
CA ASN A 44 20.79 4.85 -34.57
C ASN A 44 19.48 4.67 -35.37
N ASP A 45 19.49 3.91 -36.47
CA ASP A 45 18.30 3.67 -37.31
C ASP A 45 17.46 2.47 -36.81
N TYR A 46 17.83 1.89 -35.67
CA TYR A 46 17.16 0.72 -35.06
C TYR A 46 16.31 1.15 -33.88
N ASP A 47 15.14 0.50 -33.73
CA ASP A 47 14.21 0.74 -32.63
C ASP A 47 14.68 0.06 -31.33
N LEU A 48 15.54 -0.97 -31.46
CA LEU A 48 16.16 -1.69 -30.34
C LEU A 48 17.47 -2.35 -30.78
N ILE A 49 18.49 -2.28 -29.93
CA ILE A 49 19.70 -3.08 -30.06
C ILE A 49 19.74 -4.10 -28.92
N ILE A 50 19.85 -5.38 -29.25
CA ILE A 50 20.00 -6.45 -28.28
C ILE A 50 21.45 -6.93 -28.36
N SER A 51 22.21 -6.85 -27.27
CA SER A 51 23.63 -7.21 -27.26
C SER A 51 23.97 -8.17 -26.14
N ASP A 52 24.79 -9.19 -26.40
CA ASP A 52 25.48 -9.90 -25.31
C ASP A 52 26.44 -8.93 -24.61
N LEU A 53 26.50 -9.01 -23.28
CA LEU A 53 27.46 -8.33 -22.43
C LEU A 53 28.90 -8.70 -22.80
N ARG A 54 29.16 -9.98 -23.05
CA ARG A 54 30.51 -10.49 -23.35
C ARG A 54 30.60 -10.85 -24.82
N LEU A 55 31.23 -9.96 -25.57
CA LEU A 55 31.54 -10.16 -26.98
C LEU A 55 33.07 -10.23 -27.18
N PRO A 56 33.54 -10.84 -28.26
CA PRO A 56 34.95 -10.82 -28.63
C PRO A 56 35.41 -9.38 -28.89
N GLY A 57 36.44 -8.94 -28.15
CA GLY A 57 36.96 -7.58 -28.21
C GLY A 57 36.28 -6.65 -27.21
N ALA A 58 35.51 -5.68 -27.71
CA ALA A 58 34.82 -4.70 -26.86
C ALA A 58 33.56 -5.33 -26.24
N PRO A 59 33.25 -5.03 -24.96
CA PRO A 59 32.05 -5.53 -24.30
C PRO A 59 30.78 -4.90 -24.92
N GLY A 60 29.66 -5.62 -24.90
CA GLY A 60 28.40 -5.12 -25.48
C GLY A 60 27.90 -3.80 -24.88
N THR A 61 28.26 -3.51 -23.63
CA THR A 61 27.94 -2.22 -22.99
C THR A 61 28.57 -1.01 -23.68
N ASP A 62 29.59 -1.19 -24.51
CA ASP A 62 30.21 -0.08 -25.23
C ASP A 62 29.27 0.50 -26.29
N LEU A 63 28.33 -0.30 -26.82
CA LEU A 63 27.29 0.16 -27.74
C LEU A 63 26.43 1.26 -27.13
N ILE A 64 26.17 1.20 -25.82
CA ILE A 64 25.34 2.18 -25.08
C ILE A 64 25.91 3.60 -25.22
N SER A 65 27.23 3.74 -25.24
CA SER A 65 27.89 5.05 -25.37
C SER A 65 28.04 5.55 -26.82
N LYS A 66 27.65 4.73 -27.79
CA LYS A 66 27.91 4.94 -29.23
C LYS A 66 26.62 5.09 -30.05
N THR A 67 25.46 4.95 -29.42
CA THR A 67 24.15 5.00 -30.06
C THR A 67 23.13 5.69 -29.14
N ASP A 68 22.15 6.35 -29.72
CA ASP A 68 20.99 6.89 -29.00
C ASP A 68 19.81 5.89 -29.01
N ALA A 69 19.91 4.81 -29.79
CA ALA A 69 18.94 3.73 -29.80
C ALA A 69 18.97 2.96 -28.46
N PRO A 70 17.82 2.48 -27.96
CA PRO A 70 17.78 1.73 -26.71
C PRO A 70 18.57 0.42 -26.83
N VAL A 71 19.40 0.13 -25.83
CA VAL A 71 20.28 -1.07 -25.81
C VAL A 71 19.87 -2.01 -24.68
N LEU A 72 19.41 -3.19 -25.05
CA LEU A 72 19.08 -4.32 -24.18
C LEU A 72 20.30 -5.24 -24.03
N ILE A 73 20.75 -5.49 -22.80
CA ILE A 73 21.94 -6.32 -22.53
C ILE A 73 21.54 -7.73 -22.10
N MET A 74 22.08 -8.75 -22.77
CA MET A 74 21.96 -10.16 -22.40
C MET A 74 23.22 -10.65 -21.68
N THR A 75 23.13 -11.56 -20.70
CA THR A 75 24.33 -12.19 -20.15
C THR A 75 24.11 -13.58 -19.56
N SER A 76 25.12 -14.45 -19.64
CA SER A 76 25.14 -15.78 -19.01
C SER A 76 25.58 -15.79 -17.54
N TYR A 77 26.10 -14.67 -17.02
CA TYR A 77 26.48 -14.53 -15.60
C TYR A 77 25.54 -13.54 -14.92
N ALA A 78 24.48 -14.06 -14.30
CA ALA A 78 23.49 -13.31 -13.52
C ALA A 78 24.05 -12.79 -12.18
N SER A 79 25.21 -12.13 -12.20
CA SER A 79 25.69 -11.42 -11.02
C SER A 79 24.97 -10.08 -10.93
N LEU A 80 24.38 -9.76 -9.77
CA LEU A 80 23.76 -8.45 -9.53
C LEU A 80 24.69 -7.28 -9.89
N LYS A 81 26.00 -7.48 -9.74
CA LYS A 81 27.03 -6.49 -10.07
C LYS A 81 27.09 -6.17 -11.58
N SER A 82 27.06 -7.17 -12.46
CA SER A 82 27.10 -6.94 -13.92
C SER A 82 25.81 -6.34 -14.46
N ALA A 83 24.65 -6.73 -13.92
CA ALA A 83 23.37 -6.09 -14.27
C ALA A 83 23.37 -4.61 -13.84
N VAL A 84 23.77 -4.31 -12.60
CA VAL A 84 23.88 -2.94 -12.09
C VAL A 84 24.88 -2.10 -12.89
N ASP A 85 26.03 -2.65 -13.26
CA ASP A 85 27.03 -1.92 -14.03
C ASP A 85 26.57 -1.64 -15.48
N SER A 86 25.81 -2.53 -16.11
CA SER A 86 25.19 -2.30 -17.43
C SER A 86 24.10 -1.23 -17.38
N MET A 87 23.23 -1.26 -16.36
CA MET A 87 22.19 -0.24 -16.17
C MET A 87 22.81 1.13 -15.85
N LYS A 88 23.87 1.20 -15.04
CA LYS A 88 24.62 2.45 -14.78
C LYS A 88 25.21 3.08 -16.04
N LYS A 89 25.56 2.27 -17.04
CA LYS A 89 26.10 2.74 -18.32
C LYS A 89 25.01 3.26 -19.26
N GLY A 90 23.72 3.08 -18.94
CA GLY A 90 22.59 3.57 -19.71
C GLY A 90 21.87 2.49 -20.54
N ALA A 91 22.08 1.20 -20.24
CA ALA A 91 21.26 0.15 -20.85
C ALA A 91 19.79 0.38 -20.50
N ILE A 92 18.89 0.20 -21.47
CA ILE A 92 17.45 0.38 -21.25
C ILE A 92 16.91 -0.69 -20.30
N ASP A 93 17.46 -1.89 -20.42
CA ASP A 93 17.08 -3.06 -19.64
C ASP A 93 18.13 -4.18 -19.80
N TYR A 94 17.92 -5.26 -19.07
CA TYR A 94 18.82 -6.40 -18.98
C TYR A 94 18.05 -7.73 -18.91
N ILE A 95 18.56 -8.77 -19.59
CA ILE A 95 18.02 -10.13 -19.52
C ILE A 95 19.12 -11.15 -19.16
N ALA A 96 18.84 -12.01 -18.19
CA ALA A 96 19.73 -13.10 -17.79
C ALA A 96 19.49 -14.35 -18.65
N LYS A 97 20.56 -14.91 -19.24
CA LYS A 97 20.55 -16.25 -19.84
C LYS A 97 20.72 -17.31 -18.74
N PRO A 98 19.91 -18.39 -18.71
CA PRO A 98 18.85 -18.72 -19.65
C PRO A 98 17.55 -17.95 -19.35
N PHE A 99 16.91 -17.44 -20.40
CA PHE A 99 15.58 -16.82 -20.37
C PHE A 99 14.62 -17.64 -21.21
N ASP A 100 13.33 -17.57 -20.92
CA ASP A 100 12.31 -18.18 -21.77
C ASP A 100 11.91 -17.26 -22.94
N HIS A 101 11.20 -17.81 -23.92
CA HIS A 101 10.82 -17.05 -25.11
C HIS A 101 9.84 -15.92 -24.80
N ASP A 102 8.97 -16.11 -23.80
CA ASP A 102 7.93 -15.15 -23.46
C ASP A 102 8.55 -13.93 -22.75
N GLU A 103 9.48 -14.15 -21.81
CA GLU A 103 10.26 -13.12 -21.12
C GLU A 103 11.04 -12.22 -22.10
N MET A 104 11.65 -12.82 -23.14
CA MET A 104 12.36 -12.08 -24.20
C MET A 104 11.41 -11.21 -25.01
N LEU A 105 10.25 -11.74 -25.41
CA LEU A 105 9.27 -11.01 -26.22
C LEU A 105 8.58 -9.90 -25.44
N GLU A 106 8.18 -10.16 -24.20
CA GLU A 106 7.58 -9.16 -23.29
C GLU A 106 8.54 -7.99 -23.05
N THR A 107 9.83 -8.29 -22.85
CA THR A 107 10.85 -7.25 -22.64
C THR A 107 11.05 -6.39 -23.89
N VAL A 108 11.13 -7.02 -25.07
CA VAL A 108 11.28 -6.31 -26.35
C VAL A 108 10.05 -5.45 -26.64
N GLU A 109 8.84 -5.99 -26.48
CA GLU A 109 7.60 -5.26 -26.70
C GLU A 109 7.47 -4.06 -25.74
N ARG A 110 7.79 -4.27 -24.46
CA ARG A 110 7.80 -3.19 -23.45
C ARG A 110 8.75 -2.06 -23.86
N ILE A 111 9.97 -2.39 -24.29
CA ILE A 111 10.98 -1.39 -24.67
C ILE A 111 10.50 -0.60 -25.90
N ILE A 112 10.08 -1.28 -26.97
CA ILE A 112 9.63 -0.62 -28.20
C ILE A 112 8.40 0.27 -27.96
N LEU A 113 7.46 -0.18 -27.12
CA LEU A 113 6.27 0.62 -26.76
C LEU A 113 6.61 1.83 -25.88
N SER A 114 7.67 1.75 -25.08
CA SER A 114 8.13 2.84 -24.21
C SER A 114 8.85 3.92 -25.01
N THR A 115 9.70 3.55 -25.97
CA THR A 115 10.46 4.50 -26.80
C THR A 115 9.61 5.14 -27.90
N ALA A 116 8.56 4.47 -28.37
CA ALA A 116 7.58 5.05 -29.29
C ALA A 116 6.80 6.25 -28.70
N LYS A 117 6.75 6.38 -27.36
CA LYS A 117 6.05 7.48 -26.67
C LYS A 117 6.93 8.69 -26.37
N GLU A 118 8.26 8.57 -26.51
CA GLU A 118 9.21 9.64 -26.18
C GLU A 118 9.55 10.54 -27.39
N ASN A 119 9.20 10.15 -28.62
CA ASN A 119 9.53 10.88 -29.85
C ASN A 119 8.47 11.87 -30.39
N THR A 120 7.52 12.34 -29.56
CA THR A 120 6.62 13.44 -29.94
C THR A 120 6.89 14.70 -29.13
N PRO A 121 7.63 15.69 -29.67
CA PRO A 121 7.80 16.97 -29.03
C PRO A 121 6.59 17.87 -29.34
N GLY A 122 5.89 18.30 -28.30
CA GLY A 122 4.87 19.35 -28.37
C GLY A 122 3.45 18.81 -28.45
N ASP A 123 2.82 18.62 -27.29
CA ASP A 123 1.80 19.55 -26.81
C ASP A 123 1.40 19.13 -25.41
N LYS A 124 1.13 20.11 -24.53
CA LYS A 124 0.40 19.84 -23.30
C LYS A 124 -1.04 19.52 -23.69
N PRO A 125 -1.59 18.38 -23.25
CA PRO A 125 -2.95 18.40 -22.78
C PRO A 125 -3.05 17.91 -21.34
N GLU A 126 -4.04 18.46 -20.65
CA GLU A 126 -4.49 18.07 -19.32
C GLU A 126 -4.76 16.55 -19.20
N PRO A 127 -4.72 16.00 -17.97
CA PRO A 127 -4.31 14.63 -17.74
C PRO A 127 -5.43 13.63 -18.06
N SER A 128 -5.18 12.75 -19.04
CA SER A 128 -6.00 11.57 -19.25
C SER A 128 -5.77 10.52 -18.16
N SER A 129 -6.84 9.84 -17.79
CA SER A 129 -6.93 8.75 -16.80
C SER A 129 -5.90 7.61 -16.97
N SER A 130 -5.28 7.49 -18.14
CA SER A 130 -4.24 6.51 -18.46
C SER A 130 -2.92 6.73 -17.73
N GLN A 131 -2.49 7.98 -17.49
CA GLN A 131 -1.26 8.28 -16.73
C GLN A 131 -1.44 8.07 -15.21
N ARG A 132 -2.69 8.08 -14.71
CA ARG A 132 -2.98 7.76 -13.30
C ARG A 132 -2.87 6.27 -13.01
N LYS A 133 -3.24 5.41 -13.98
CA LYS A 133 -3.09 3.95 -13.90
C LYS A 133 -1.62 3.51 -13.93
N GLN A 134 -0.78 4.11 -14.78
CA GLN A 134 0.64 3.76 -14.85
C GLN A 134 1.44 4.06 -13.57
N ILE A 135 1.05 5.06 -12.79
CA ILE A 135 1.70 5.39 -11.51
C ILE A 135 1.26 4.48 -10.36
N ALA A 136 0.01 4.01 -10.42
CA ALA A 136 -0.52 3.00 -9.52
C ALA A 136 0.23 1.67 -9.70
N ASP A 137 0.40 1.22 -10.95
CA ASP A 137 1.05 -0.06 -11.27
C ASP A 137 2.57 -0.05 -11.02
N ALA A 138 3.27 1.06 -11.28
CA ALA A 138 4.74 1.14 -11.11
C ALA A 138 5.23 1.20 -9.65
N ASN A 139 4.35 1.55 -8.69
CA ASN A 139 4.71 1.70 -7.28
C ASN A 139 3.93 0.77 -6.34
N GLY A 140 3.13 -0.16 -6.89
CA GLY A 140 2.32 -1.10 -6.11
C GLY A 140 1.18 -0.45 -5.31
N MET A 141 0.82 0.81 -5.60
CA MET A 141 -0.32 1.48 -4.97
C MET A 141 -1.56 1.29 -5.82
N ILE A 142 -2.57 0.62 -5.29
CA ILE A 142 -3.81 0.32 -6.00
C ILE A 142 -4.93 1.21 -5.49
N GLY A 143 -5.68 1.81 -6.41
CA GLY A 143 -6.89 2.56 -6.11
C GLY A 143 -7.24 3.57 -7.18
N SER A 144 -8.53 3.69 -7.49
CA SER A 144 -9.09 4.61 -8.48
C SER A 144 -10.03 5.65 -7.85
N CYS A 145 -10.29 5.58 -6.54
CA CYS A 145 -11.17 6.52 -5.85
C CYS A 145 -10.60 7.95 -5.86
N LYS A 146 -11.50 8.94 -5.69
CA LYS A 146 -11.16 10.37 -5.76
C LYS A 146 -10.03 10.75 -4.78
N ALA A 147 -10.05 10.21 -3.57
CA ALA A 147 -9.04 10.50 -2.55
C ALA A 147 -7.65 9.97 -2.96
N MET A 148 -7.57 8.75 -3.52
CA MET A 148 -6.33 8.20 -4.06
C MET A 148 -5.83 8.98 -5.28
N GLN A 149 -6.72 9.42 -6.17
CA GLN A 149 -6.33 10.25 -7.31
C GLN A 149 -5.73 11.60 -6.88
N GLN A 150 -6.33 12.25 -5.88
CA GLN A 150 -5.80 13.48 -5.30
C GLN A 150 -4.42 13.25 -4.65
N LEU A 151 -4.26 12.14 -3.92
CA LEU A 151 -2.98 11.73 -3.37
C LEU A 151 -1.92 11.54 -4.48
N TYR A 152 -2.24 10.84 -5.56
CA TYR A 152 -1.30 10.66 -6.68
C TYR A 152 -0.90 11.98 -7.34
N ASP A 153 -1.84 12.91 -7.49
CA ASP A 153 -1.54 14.24 -8.04
C ASP A 153 -0.65 15.06 -7.09
N HIS A 154 -0.86 14.95 -5.77
CA HIS A 154 0.02 15.57 -4.78
C HIS A 154 1.42 14.94 -4.78
N ILE A 155 1.53 13.61 -4.85
CA ILE A 155 2.82 12.90 -4.95
C ILE A 155 3.58 13.39 -6.18
N ARG A 156 2.93 13.45 -7.35
CA ARG A 156 3.54 13.89 -8.61
C ARG A 156 4.10 15.31 -8.53
N ARG A 157 3.42 16.21 -7.81
CA ARG A 157 3.87 17.61 -7.63
C ARG A 157 4.97 17.75 -6.57
N ALA A 158 4.91 16.95 -5.51
CA ALA A 158 5.86 17.03 -4.40
C ALA A 158 7.16 16.25 -4.68
N ALA A 159 7.11 15.17 -5.47
CA ALA A 159 8.24 14.29 -5.74
C ALA A 159 9.44 14.99 -6.40
N PRO A 160 9.29 15.92 -7.37
CA PRO A 160 10.44 16.63 -7.95
C PRO A 160 11.14 17.63 -7.00
N THR A 161 10.51 17.97 -5.87
CA THR A 161 11.06 18.95 -4.90
C THR A 161 11.91 18.27 -3.83
N ASP A 162 12.82 19.01 -3.19
CA ASP A 162 13.56 18.54 -2.00
C ASP A 162 12.81 18.81 -0.68
N ALA A 163 11.56 19.27 -0.73
CA ALA A 163 10.78 19.58 0.47
C ALA A 163 10.54 18.31 1.32
N THR A 164 10.56 18.49 2.65
CA THR A 164 10.18 17.45 3.60
C THR A 164 8.70 17.13 3.47
N ILE A 165 8.37 15.85 3.38
CA ILE A 165 7.00 15.37 3.23
C ILE A 165 6.60 14.59 4.47
N LEU A 166 5.44 14.93 5.05
CA LEU A 166 4.82 14.22 6.14
C LEU A 166 3.62 13.41 5.63
N VAL A 167 3.74 12.08 5.64
CA VAL A 167 2.69 11.14 5.27
C VAL A 167 1.89 10.76 6.52
N HIS A 168 0.64 11.20 6.57
CA HIS A 168 -0.28 10.89 7.67
C HIS A 168 -1.29 9.83 7.24
N GLY A 169 -1.48 8.80 8.05
CA GLY A 169 -2.50 7.79 7.79
C GLY A 169 -2.51 6.69 8.85
N GLU A 170 -3.66 6.03 9.00
CA GLU A 170 -3.82 4.92 9.94
C GLU A 170 -2.82 3.79 9.69
N THR A 171 -2.57 3.00 10.72
CA THR A 171 -1.70 1.82 10.61
C THR A 171 -2.23 0.86 9.53
N GLY A 172 -1.32 0.39 8.68
CA GLY A 172 -1.67 -0.55 7.61
C GLY A 172 -2.31 0.08 6.36
N THR A 173 -2.30 1.41 6.20
CA THR A 173 -2.84 2.07 5.00
C THR A 173 -1.89 2.13 3.80
N GLY A 174 -0.63 1.74 3.98
CA GLY A 174 0.40 1.73 2.91
C GLY A 174 1.33 2.95 2.88
N LYS A 175 1.61 3.60 4.01
CA LYS A 175 2.48 4.78 4.10
C LYS A 175 3.88 4.58 3.48
N GLU A 176 4.46 3.38 3.62
CA GLU A 176 5.76 3.05 3.02
C GLU A 176 5.71 3.07 1.48
N LEU A 177 4.61 2.58 0.87
CA LEU A 177 4.44 2.60 -0.59
C LEU A 177 4.40 4.03 -1.13
N VAL A 178 3.82 4.95 -0.36
CA VAL A 178 3.76 6.37 -0.69
C VAL A 178 5.16 6.98 -0.65
N ALA A 179 5.95 6.68 0.38
CA ALA A 179 7.33 7.14 0.48
C ALA A 179 8.19 6.64 -0.69
N ARG A 180 8.04 5.37 -1.07
CA ARG A 180 8.70 4.78 -2.25
C ARG A 180 8.24 5.46 -3.54
N ALA A 181 6.94 5.70 -3.70
CA ALA A 181 6.39 6.37 -4.87
C ALA A 181 6.91 7.81 -5.03
N ILE A 182 7.05 8.55 -3.92
CA ILE A 182 7.66 9.88 -3.91
C ILE A 182 9.13 9.80 -4.32
N HIS A 183 9.89 8.87 -3.76
CA HIS A 183 11.30 8.70 -4.09
C HIS A 183 11.52 8.34 -5.56
N ASN A 184 10.77 7.37 -6.08
CA ASN A 184 10.84 6.91 -7.47
C ASN A 184 10.47 8.00 -8.49
N GLN A 185 9.66 8.99 -8.09
CA GLN A 185 9.29 10.13 -8.93
C GLN A 185 10.14 11.38 -8.68
N SER A 186 11.20 11.26 -7.88
CA SER A 186 12.08 12.37 -7.53
C SER A 186 13.34 12.42 -8.40
N ALA A 187 14.05 13.55 -8.35
CA ALA A 187 15.40 13.66 -8.92
C ALA A 187 16.41 12.68 -8.30
N ARG A 188 16.07 12.06 -7.16
CA ARG A 188 16.90 11.10 -6.42
C ARG A 188 16.47 9.64 -6.62
N ALA A 189 15.60 9.35 -7.59
CA ALA A 189 15.07 8.00 -7.82
C ALA A 189 16.16 6.93 -8.09
N THR A 190 17.33 7.33 -8.59
CA THR A 190 18.47 6.45 -8.84
C THR A 190 19.40 6.29 -7.62
N LYS A 191 19.10 6.97 -6.52
CA LYS A 191 19.89 6.97 -5.28
C LYS A 191 19.24 6.04 -4.26
N ALA A 192 19.94 5.76 -3.15
CA ALA A 192 19.39 4.89 -2.12
C ALA A 192 18.21 5.56 -1.39
N ILE A 193 17.21 4.76 -1.06
CA ILE A 193 16.20 5.08 -0.04
C ILE A 193 16.46 4.20 1.19
N ILE A 194 16.70 4.84 2.34
CA ILE A 194 16.85 4.16 3.62
C ILE A 194 15.54 4.29 4.39
N CYS A 195 14.87 3.15 4.63
CA CYS A 195 13.63 3.09 5.40
C CYS A 195 13.93 2.66 6.84
N VAL A 196 13.48 3.45 7.80
CA VAL A 196 13.65 3.19 9.23
C VAL A 196 12.29 3.24 9.90
N ASN A 197 11.91 2.15 10.57
CA ASN A 197 10.74 2.15 11.43
C ASN A 197 11.17 2.50 12.85
N CYS A 198 10.79 3.69 13.32
CA CYS A 198 11.17 4.19 14.63
C CYS A 198 10.55 3.37 15.77
N ALA A 199 9.39 2.74 15.55
CA ALA A 199 8.74 1.88 16.54
C ALA A 199 9.44 0.52 16.70
N ALA A 200 10.22 0.08 15.70
CA ALA A 200 10.86 -1.23 15.69
C ALA A 200 12.23 -1.25 16.40
N ILE A 201 12.84 -0.08 16.62
CA ILE A 201 14.14 0.06 17.26
C ILE A 201 13.92 0.48 18.72
N PRO A 202 14.58 -0.16 19.71
CA PRO A 202 14.51 0.27 21.09
C PRO A 202 14.83 1.76 21.25
N GLU A 203 14.08 2.43 22.13
CA GLU A 203 14.21 3.86 22.40
C GLU A 203 15.66 4.27 22.75
N THR A 204 16.37 3.40 23.47
CA THR A 204 17.76 3.63 23.90
C THR A 204 18.77 3.52 22.77
N LEU A 205 18.43 2.87 21.65
CA LEU A 205 19.34 2.60 20.53
C LEU A 205 19.05 3.47 19.31
N ILE A 206 17.81 3.95 19.15
CA ILE A 206 17.39 4.67 17.94
C ILE A 206 18.24 5.90 17.65
N GLU A 207 18.68 6.62 18.68
CA GLU A 207 19.57 7.77 18.51
C GLU A 207 20.92 7.34 17.92
N SER A 208 21.50 6.27 18.45
CA SER A 208 22.80 5.74 18.00
C SER A 208 22.74 5.13 16.60
N GLU A 209 21.61 4.53 16.21
CA GLU A 209 21.39 3.99 14.87
C GLU A 209 21.21 5.12 13.83
N LEU A 210 20.44 6.17 14.16
CA LEU A 210 20.20 7.28 13.24
C LEU A 210 21.44 8.15 13.01
N PHE A 211 22.12 8.56 14.09
CA PHE A 211 23.21 9.53 14.03
C PHE A 211 24.61 8.90 14.02
N GLY A 212 24.73 7.61 14.34
CA GLY A 212 26.03 6.96 14.49
C GLY A 212 26.76 7.39 15.76
N TYR A 213 27.85 6.70 16.09
CA TYR A 213 28.61 6.96 17.30
C TYR A 213 30.10 6.70 17.11
N GLU A 214 30.91 7.43 17.87
CA GLU A 214 32.36 7.21 17.94
C GLU A 214 32.74 6.15 18.97
N LYS A 215 33.95 5.61 18.84
CA LYS A 215 34.48 4.66 19.82
C LYS A 215 34.54 5.32 21.21
N GLY A 216 33.96 4.67 22.21
CA GLY A 216 33.92 5.17 23.59
C GLY A 216 32.78 6.16 23.88
N ALA A 217 31.83 6.37 22.96
CA ALA A 217 30.70 7.27 23.18
C ALA A 217 29.77 6.84 24.34
N PHE A 218 29.66 5.55 24.59
CA PHE A 218 28.92 4.96 25.72
C PHE A 218 29.50 3.59 26.08
N THR A 219 29.07 3.02 27.20
CA THR A 219 29.49 1.68 27.66
C THR A 219 29.09 0.61 26.65
N GLY A 220 30.08 -0.01 25.98
CA GLY A 220 29.86 -1.00 24.90
C GLY A 220 30.20 -0.49 23.50
N ALA A 221 30.51 0.79 23.32
CA ALA A 221 30.94 1.38 22.05
C ALA A 221 32.40 1.04 21.71
N ASN A 222 32.67 -0.24 21.41
CA ASN A 222 34.03 -0.74 21.16
C ASN A 222 34.63 -0.29 19.81
N ALA A 223 33.78 0.11 18.87
CA ALA A 223 34.14 0.62 17.55
C ALA A 223 33.21 1.77 17.16
N SER A 224 33.66 2.63 16.24
CA SER A 224 32.83 3.66 15.61
C SER A 224 31.84 3.04 14.62
N ARG A 225 30.61 3.58 14.55
CA ARG A 225 29.58 3.12 13.61
C ARG A 225 28.95 4.31 12.90
N ILE A 226 28.82 4.18 11.59
CA ILE A 226 28.16 5.15 10.71
C ILE A 226 26.65 5.11 10.97
N GLY A 227 26.02 6.28 11.05
CA GLY A 227 24.57 6.43 11.25
C GLY A 227 23.78 6.24 9.96
N LEU A 228 22.49 5.93 10.10
CA LEU A 228 21.57 5.75 8.97
C LEU A 228 21.37 7.04 8.17
N ILE A 229 21.46 8.22 8.80
CA ILE A 229 21.37 9.50 8.08
C ILE A 229 22.60 9.68 7.18
N GLU A 230 23.79 9.40 7.69
CA GLU A 230 25.04 9.46 6.90
C GLU A 230 25.03 8.45 5.75
N ALA A 231 24.52 7.23 6.00
CA ALA A 231 24.37 6.22 4.97
C ALA A 231 23.36 6.61 3.87
N ALA A 232 22.42 7.51 4.17
CA ALA A 232 21.41 8.01 3.23
C ALA A 232 21.90 9.19 2.38
N ASP A 233 23.17 9.61 2.53
CA ASP A 233 23.72 10.79 1.85
C ASP A 233 23.54 10.73 0.32
N GLY A 234 23.09 11.85 -0.25
CA GLY A 234 22.68 11.98 -1.65
C GLY A 234 21.36 11.30 -2.00
N GLY A 235 20.75 10.55 -1.09
CA GLY A 235 19.53 9.77 -1.27
C GLY A 235 18.31 10.31 -0.52
N THR A 236 17.47 9.41 -0.04
CA THR A 236 16.25 9.70 0.73
C THR A 236 16.23 8.88 2.02
N LEU A 237 15.90 9.54 3.13
CA LEU A 237 15.63 8.89 4.41
C LEU A 237 14.13 8.90 4.66
N PHE A 238 13.55 7.71 4.80
CA PHE A 238 12.18 7.51 5.21
C PHE A 238 12.10 7.10 6.68
N LEU A 239 11.50 7.94 7.51
CA LEU A 239 11.25 7.68 8.93
C LEU A 239 9.77 7.33 9.13
N ASP A 240 9.48 6.04 9.32
CA ASP A 240 8.16 5.56 9.67
C ASP A 240 7.94 5.65 11.19
N GLU A 241 6.72 6.02 11.56
CA GLU A 241 6.31 6.29 12.94
C GLU A 241 7.21 7.30 13.69
N ILE A 242 7.47 8.46 13.06
CA ILE A 242 8.32 9.53 13.63
C ILE A 242 7.86 10.00 15.03
N GLY A 243 6.58 9.82 15.37
CA GLY A 243 6.04 10.13 16.69
C GLY A 243 6.60 9.27 17.83
N GLU A 244 7.29 8.16 17.53
CA GLU A 244 7.96 7.32 18.55
C GLU A 244 9.39 7.78 18.86
N LEU A 245 9.91 8.82 18.18
CA LEU A 245 11.25 9.32 18.47
C LEU A 245 11.32 9.96 19.86
N PRO A 246 12.38 9.69 20.65
CA PRO A 246 12.67 10.42 21.89
C PRO A 246 12.89 11.91 21.65
N LEU A 247 12.58 12.75 22.65
CA LEU A 247 12.78 14.20 22.57
C LEU A 247 14.23 14.61 22.23
N GLU A 248 15.20 13.81 22.69
CA GLU A 248 16.63 14.01 22.42
C GLU A 248 16.97 13.77 20.95
N ALA A 249 16.49 12.65 20.39
CA ALA A 249 16.62 12.34 18.97
C ALA A 249 15.88 13.36 18.09
N GLN A 250 14.71 13.83 18.52
CA GLN A 250 13.95 14.89 17.86
C GLN A 250 14.76 16.20 17.78
N ALA A 251 15.45 16.59 18.86
CA ALA A 251 16.26 17.80 18.88
C ALA A 251 17.45 17.73 17.90
N ARG A 252 18.08 16.56 17.76
CA ARG A 252 19.16 16.35 16.78
C ARG A 252 18.65 16.26 15.36
N LEU A 253 17.49 15.63 15.15
CA LEU A 253 16.84 15.58 13.85
C LEU A 253 16.51 17.00 13.36
N LEU A 254 16.01 17.87 14.25
CA LEU A 254 15.77 19.27 13.93
C LEU A 254 17.04 19.98 13.44
N ARG A 255 18.17 19.81 14.13
CA ARG A 255 19.46 20.38 13.70
C ARG A 255 19.87 19.88 12.32
N PHE A 256 19.73 18.58 12.08
CA PHE A 256 19.98 17.99 10.77
C PHE A 256 19.12 18.65 9.67
N ILE A 257 17.82 18.87 9.90
CA ILE A 257 16.92 19.50 8.89
C ILE A 257 17.19 21.02 8.71
N GLN A 258 17.85 21.66 9.68
CA GLN A 258 18.15 23.10 9.63
C GLN A 258 19.51 23.40 9.02
N GLU A 259 20.51 22.59 9.36
CA GLU A 259 21.93 22.86 9.07
C GLU A 259 22.49 21.94 7.99
N ASP A 260 21.76 20.89 7.57
CA ASP A 260 22.24 19.81 6.69
C ASP A 260 23.55 19.16 7.22
N GLU A 261 23.69 19.16 8.54
CA GLU A 261 24.85 18.66 9.26
C GLU A 261 24.43 17.62 10.31
N ILE A 262 25.24 16.58 10.43
CA ILE A 262 25.12 15.57 11.48
C ILE A 262 26.36 15.56 12.36
N ARG A 263 26.17 15.21 13.62
CA ARG A 263 27.24 14.96 14.58
C ARG A 263 27.01 13.61 15.22
N ARG A 264 28.01 12.73 15.11
CA ARG A 264 27.99 11.41 15.75
C ARG A 264 28.01 11.54 17.28
N ILE A 265 27.40 10.59 17.98
CA ILE A 265 27.43 10.56 19.44
C ILE A 265 28.88 10.46 19.92
N GLY A 266 29.28 11.36 20.81
CA GLY A 266 30.64 11.42 21.35
C GLY A 266 31.65 12.12 20.44
N SER A 267 31.27 12.55 19.23
CA SER A 267 32.12 13.37 18.36
C SER A 267 31.91 14.87 18.59
N VAL A 268 32.97 15.65 18.38
CA VAL A 268 32.90 17.12 18.30
C VAL A 268 32.81 17.63 16.86
N GLU A 269 33.18 16.79 15.89
CA GLU A 269 33.18 17.13 14.47
C GLU A 269 31.78 16.96 13.87
N SER A 270 31.35 17.92 13.05
CA SER A 270 30.15 17.79 12.22
C SER A 270 30.51 17.36 10.80
N SER A 271 29.58 16.67 10.15
CA SER A 271 29.68 16.24 8.75
C SER A 271 28.46 16.71 7.98
N LYS A 272 28.69 17.33 6.82
CA LYS A 272 27.61 17.74 5.93
C LYS A 272 27.04 16.54 5.20
N VAL A 273 25.72 16.49 5.12
CA VAL A 273 24.97 15.43 4.44
C VAL A 273 23.83 16.06 3.65
N ASN A 274 23.57 15.54 2.47
CA ASN A 274 22.48 15.98 1.61
C ASN A 274 21.43 14.87 1.51
N VAL A 275 20.47 14.85 2.43
CA VAL A 275 19.48 13.78 2.53
C VAL A 275 18.08 14.37 2.44
N ARG A 276 17.27 13.86 1.51
CA ARG A 276 15.85 14.19 1.47
C ARG A 276 15.11 13.43 2.56
N LEU A 277 14.33 14.14 3.37
CA LEU A 277 13.55 13.54 4.46
C LEU A 277 12.08 13.30 4.05
N ILE A 278 11.60 12.08 4.28
CA ILE A 278 10.17 11.73 4.24
C ILE A 278 9.81 11.12 5.61
N CYS A 279 8.76 11.62 6.23
CA CYS A 279 8.30 11.14 7.53
C CYS A 279 6.90 10.54 7.40
N ALA A 280 6.60 9.53 8.20
CA ALA A 280 5.26 8.95 8.29
C ALA A 280 4.82 8.79 9.75
N THR A 281 3.50 8.89 9.99
CA THR A 281 2.91 8.59 11.29
C THR A 281 1.40 8.34 11.18
N HIS A 282 0.86 7.59 12.14
CA HIS A 282 -0.58 7.47 12.38
C HIS A 282 -1.09 8.35 13.54
N ARG A 283 -0.20 9.01 14.29
CA ARG A 283 -0.55 9.82 15.46
C ARG A 283 -0.75 11.29 15.08
N ASP A 284 -1.54 11.99 15.87
CA ASP A 284 -1.65 13.44 15.78
C ASP A 284 -0.42 14.11 16.44
N LEU A 285 0.58 14.44 15.63
CA LEU A 285 1.80 15.11 16.10
C LEU A 285 1.53 16.49 16.70
N LYS A 286 0.45 17.17 16.29
CA LYS A 286 0.10 18.49 16.83
C LYS A 286 -0.42 18.33 18.26
N GLU A 287 -1.27 17.35 18.51
CA GLU A 287 -1.70 17.02 19.88
C GLU A 287 -0.53 16.55 20.75
N MET A 288 0.36 15.70 20.20
CA MET A 288 1.57 15.28 20.91
C MET A 288 2.50 16.44 21.26
N ALA A 289 2.57 17.46 20.40
CA ALA A 289 3.33 18.67 20.67
C ALA A 289 2.73 19.47 21.84
N HIS A 290 1.41 19.64 21.87
CA HIS A 290 0.72 20.27 23.00
C HIS A 290 0.91 19.49 24.31
N ALA A 291 1.01 18.16 24.24
CA ALA A 291 1.27 17.30 25.39
C ALA A 291 2.76 17.21 25.80
N GLY A 292 3.67 17.91 25.10
CA GLY A 292 5.11 17.91 25.37
C GLY A 292 5.83 16.60 25.02
N ARG A 293 5.18 15.69 24.26
CA ARG A 293 5.76 14.41 23.81
C ARG A 293 6.42 14.52 22.43
N PHE A 294 6.14 15.60 21.71
CA PHE A 294 6.78 15.93 20.45
C PHE A 294 7.20 17.39 20.49
N ARG A 295 8.32 17.74 19.85
CA ARG A 295 8.76 19.13 19.82
C ARG A 295 7.97 19.92 18.77
N GLU A 296 7.43 21.06 19.19
CA GLU A 296 6.65 21.93 18.32
C GLU A 296 7.47 22.48 17.15
N ASP A 297 8.74 22.84 17.40
CA ASP A 297 9.67 23.33 16.37
C ASP A 297 9.95 22.29 15.27
N LEU A 298 10.15 21.02 15.65
CA LEU A 298 10.30 19.92 14.72
C LEU A 298 9.03 19.69 13.90
N TYR A 299 7.85 19.72 14.54
CA TYR A 299 6.57 19.54 13.86
C TYR A 299 6.41 20.54 12.70
N TYR A 300 6.62 21.84 12.94
CA TYR A 300 6.51 22.83 11.88
C TYR A 300 7.57 22.66 10.79
N ARG A 301 8.76 22.14 11.13
CA ARG A 301 9.84 21.92 10.16
C ARG A 301 9.60 20.71 9.25
N ILE A 302 8.98 19.65 9.75
CA ILE A 302 8.65 18.46 8.93
C ILE A 302 7.32 18.59 8.21
N ASN A 303 6.38 19.39 8.73
CA ASN A 303 5.04 19.57 8.18
C ASN A 303 5.02 20.66 7.08
N VAL A 304 5.94 20.57 6.11
CA VAL A 304 5.98 21.48 4.95
C VAL A 304 4.97 21.04 3.89
N MET A 305 4.96 19.75 3.56
CA MET A 305 3.98 19.14 2.67
C MET A 305 3.35 17.93 3.35
N LYS A 306 2.08 18.04 3.74
CA LYS A 306 1.31 16.94 4.33
C LYS A 306 0.57 16.15 3.26
N LEU A 307 0.76 14.84 3.25
CA LEU A 307 -0.01 13.90 2.43
C LEU A 307 -0.87 13.03 3.33
N GLU A 308 -2.18 13.03 3.09
CA GLU A 308 -3.12 12.23 3.87
C GLU A 308 -3.51 10.97 3.10
N LEU A 309 -3.34 9.82 3.76
CA LEU A 309 -3.75 8.53 3.25
C LEU A 309 -5.12 8.17 3.81
N PRO A 310 -6.14 7.99 2.96
CA PRO A 310 -7.44 7.58 3.42
C PRO A 310 -7.40 6.15 3.96
N PRO A 311 -8.11 5.85 5.06
CA PRO A 311 -8.31 4.48 5.52
C PRO A 311 -9.10 3.67 4.50
N LEU A 312 -8.96 2.35 4.53
CA LEU A 312 -9.52 1.45 3.52
C LEU A 312 -11.05 1.59 3.38
N ARG A 313 -11.75 1.78 4.50
CA ARG A 313 -13.21 2.03 4.56
C ARG A 313 -13.68 3.25 3.77
N GLU A 314 -12.81 4.24 3.55
CA GLU A 314 -13.13 5.45 2.79
C GLU A 314 -12.80 5.33 1.28
N ARG A 315 -12.16 4.21 0.87
CA ARG A 315 -11.75 3.99 -0.53
C ARG A 315 -12.83 3.35 -1.40
N GLY A 316 -13.96 2.94 -0.82
CA GLY A 316 -15.13 2.44 -1.55
C GLY A 316 -14.80 1.26 -2.47
N LYS A 317 -14.94 1.45 -3.79
CA LYS A 317 -14.75 0.39 -4.80
C LYS A 317 -13.31 -0.14 -4.90
N ASP A 318 -12.33 0.65 -4.46
CA ASP A 318 -10.91 0.25 -4.48
C ASP A 318 -10.64 -0.98 -3.62
N ILE A 319 -11.49 -1.26 -2.62
CA ILE A 319 -11.31 -2.39 -1.72
C ILE A 319 -11.33 -3.74 -2.46
N LEU A 320 -12.17 -3.86 -3.48
CA LEU A 320 -12.30 -5.08 -4.26
C LEU A 320 -11.13 -5.23 -5.23
N GLU A 321 -10.78 -4.16 -5.95
CA GLU A 321 -9.61 -4.15 -6.85
C GLU A 321 -8.32 -4.51 -6.08
N LEU A 322 -8.18 -3.98 -4.86
CA LEU A 322 -7.05 -4.25 -3.99
C LEU A 322 -7.08 -5.69 -3.45
N ALA A 323 -8.24 -6.21 -3.05
CA ALA A 323 -8.39 -7.60 -2.61
C ALA A 323 -8.05 -8.60 -3.72
N GLU A 324 -8.51 -8.35 -4.95
CA GLU A 324 -8.23 -9.20 -6.12
C GLU A 324 -6.74 -9.22 -6.47
N ALA A 325 -6.08 -8.05 -6.44
CA ALA A 325 -4.66 -7.95 -6.69
C ALA A 325 -3.83 -8.66 -5.60
N LEU A 326 -4.20 -8.49 -4.33
CA LEU A 326 -3.57 -9.21 -3.22
C LEU A 326 -3.76 -10.73 -3.35
N LEU A 327 -4.95 -11.18 -3.73
CA LEU A 327 -5.24 -12.60 -3.95
C LEU A 327 -4.35 -13.19 -5.04
N LYS A 328 -4.28 -12.52 -6.20
CA LYS A 328 -3.42 -12.94 -7.31
C LYS A 328 -1.96 -13.04 -6.86
N HIS A 329 -1.44 -11.99 -6.21
CA HIS A 329 -0.07 -11.95 -5.73
C HIS A 329 0.24 -13.09 -4.72
N ARG A 330 -0.70 -13.39 -3.81
CA ARG A 330 -0.53 -14.47 -2.82
C ARG A 330 -0.61 -15.85 -3.45
N CYS A 331 -1.51 -16.08 -4.40
CA CYS A 331 -1.56 -17.33 -5.17
C CYS A 331 -0.24 -17.58 -5.92
N GLU A 332 0.29 -16.59 -6.62
CA GLU A 332 1.56 -16.68 -7.36
C GLU A 332 2.73 -16.98 -6.42
N LYS A 333 2.86 -16.23 -5.32
CA LYS A 333 3.93 -16.42 -4.32
C LYS A 333 3.90 -17.82 -3.70
N MET A 334 2.71 -18.36 -3.48
CA MET A 334 2.51 -19.70 -2.89
C MET A 334 2.46 -20.82 -3.94
N LYS A 335 2.63 -20.51 -5.23
CA LYS A 335 2.50 -21.45 -6.36
C LYS A 335 1.17 -22.23 -6.34
N LYS A 336 0.09 -21.59 -5.88
CA LYS A 336 -1.27 -22.13 -5.91
C LYS A 336 -2.00 -21.64 -7.17
N PRO A 337 -2.96 -22.42 -7.71
CA PRO A 337 -3.77 -21.95 -8.83
C PRO A 337 -4.54 -20.69 -8.43
N LEU A 338 -4.84 -19.83 -9.41
CA LEU A 338 -5.61 -18.62 -9.17
C LEU A 338 -6.99 -18.96 -8.61
N MET A 339 -7.31 -18.40 -7.45
CA MET A 339 -8.59 -18.52 -6.77
C MET A 339 -9.45 -17.26 -7.04
N HIS A 340 -10.73 -17.35 -6.74
CA HIS A 340 -11.68 -16.23 -6.85
C HIS A 340 -12.51 -16.13 -5.57
N PHE A 341 -13.03 -14.95 -5.26
CA PHE A 341 -13.91 -14.74 -4.11
C PHE A 341 -15.35 -15.15 -4.44
N SER A 342 -16.01 -15.82 -3.49
CA SER A 342 -17.46 -16.07 -3.57
C SER A 342 -18.24 -14.74 -3.45
N PRO A 343 -19.50 -14.67 -3.91
CA PRO A 343 -20.35 -13.49 -3.70
C PRO A 343 -20.49 -13.11 -2.21
N LYS A 344 -20.50 -14.09 -1.30
CA LYS A 344 -20.54 -13.86 0.14
C LYS A 344 -19.23 -13.27 0.65
N ALA A 345 -18.09 -13.75 0.17
CA ALA A 345 -16.78 -13.20 0.50
C ALA A 345 -16.65 -11.75 0.02
N ILE A 346 -17.08 -11.44 -1.20
CA ILE A 346 -17.09 -10.07 -1.74
C ILE A 346 -17.96 -9.14 -0.87
N GLN A 347 -19.15 -9.60 -0.48
CA GLN A 347 -20.02 -8.84 0.43
C GLN A 347 -19.35 -8.59 1.78
N ALA A 348 -18.70 -9.61 2.35
CA ALA A 348 -18.02 -9.48 3.63
C ALA A 348 -16.83 -8.51 3.54
N ILE A 349 -16.02 -8.61 2.48
CA ILE A 349 -14.88 -7.72 2.23
C ILE A 349 -15.34 -6.26 2.09
N THR A 350 -16.43 -6.02 1.37
CA THR A 350 -16.93 -4.66 1.12
C THR A 350 -17.69 -4.04 2.29
N THR A 351 -18.19 -4.85 3.22
CA THR A 351 -18.99 -4.38 4.38
C THR A 351 -18.15 -4.21 5.64
N TYR A 352 -17.09 -5.02 5.80
CA TYR A 352 -16.23 -4.95 6.98
C TYR A 352 -15.44 -3.63 7.02
N ILE A 353 -15.21 -3.11 8.24
CA ILE A 353 -14.62 -1.78 8.45
C ILE A 353 -13.10 -1.78 8.22
N TRP A 354 -12.44 -2.94 8.37
CA TRP A 354 -10.99 -3.11 8.27
C TRP A 354 -10.22 -2.16 9.20
N PRO A 355 -10.32 -2.31 10.53
CA PRO A 355 -9.58 -1.47 11.49
C PRO A 355 -8.05 -1.52 11.29
N GLY A 356 -7.50 -2.64 10.81
CA GLY A 356 -6.08 -2.77 10.43
C GLY A 356 -5.79 -2.46 8.96
N ASN A 357 -6.76 -1.88 8.24
CA ASN A 357 -6.66 -1.43 6.85
C ASN A 357 -6.14 -2.54 5.91
N ILE A 358 -5.22 -2.22 5.00
CA ILE A 358 -4.71 -3.13 3.97
C ILE A 358 -3.94 -4.29 4.60
N ARG A 359 -3.22 -4.05 5.70
CA ARG A 359 -2.46 -5.12 6.39
C ARG A 359 -3.37 -6.21 6.95
N GLU A 360 -4.52 -5.85 7.50
CA GLU A 360 -5.51 -6.81 7.96
C GLU A 360 -6.15 -7.57 6.79
N LEU A 361 -6.53 -6.86 5.72
CA LEU A 361 -7.06 -7.47 4.49
C LEU A 361 -6.07 -8.46 3.87
N GLU A 362 -4.80 -8.10 3.78
CA GLU A 362 -3.73 -8.95 3.27
C GLU A 362 -3.56 -10.22 4.11
N ASN A 363 -3.57 -10.10 5.44
CA ASN A 363 -3.50 -11.25 6.35
C ASN A 363 -4.72 -12.17 6.22
N ALA A 364 -5.92 -11.61 6.08
CA ALA A 364 -7.15 -12.36 5.91
C ALA A 364 -7.13 -13.15 4.57
N ILE A 365 -6.69 -12.51 3.49
CA ILE A 365 -6.55 -13.16 2.18
C ILE A 365 -5.45 -14.23 2.22
N GLU A 366 -4.30 -13.95 2.82
CA GLU A 366 -3.22 -14.93 2.96
C GLU A 366 -3.69 -16.18 3.71
N ARG A 367 -4.38 -15.99 4.85
CA ARG A 367 -5.01 -17.09 5.60
C ARG A 367 -5.99 -17.89 4.75
N ALA A 368 -6.86 -17.20 4.01
CA ALA A 368 -7.83 -17.86 3.13
C ALA A 368 -7.15 -18.67 2.03
N VAL A 369 -6.10 -18.13 1.40
CA VAL A 369 -5.32 -18.85 0.37
C VAL A 369 -4.61 -20.07 0.96
N ILE A 370 -4.11 -20.00 2.19
CA ILE A 370 -3.50 -21.15 2.89
C ILE A 370 -4.51 -22.27 3.10
N LEU A 371 -5.68 -21.93 3.68
CA LEU A 371 -6.70 -22.88 4.11
C LEU A 371 -7.62 -23.37 2.99
N CYS A 372 -7.68 -22.66 1.86
CA CYS A 372 -8.56 -23.03 0.76
C CYS A 372 -7.98 -24.22 -0.04
N ASP A 373 -8.75 -25.30 -0.07
CA ASP A 373 -8.51 -26.50 -0.90
C ASP A 373 -9.25 -26.43 -2.27
N ARG A 374 -10.05 -25.38 -2.48
CA ARG A 374 -10.89 -25.18 -3.68
C ARG A 374 -10.40 -23.98 -4.50
N LYS A 375 -11.05 -23.73 -5.65
CA LYS A 375 -10.79 -22.55 -6.49
C LYS A 375 -11.58 -21.29 -6.05
N GLU A 376 -12.46 -21.43 -5.07
CA GLU A 376 -13.35 -20.37 -4.58
C GLU A 376 -13.13 -20.16 -3.08
N ILE A 377 -12.90 -18.91 -2.67
CA ILE A 377 -12.75 -18.49 -1.27
C ILE A 377 -14.09 -17.98 -0.76
N ASP A 378 -14.63 -18.64 0.27
CA ASP A 378 -15.85 -18.19 0.95
C ASP A 378 -15.55 -17.27 2.15
N ASN A 379 -16.57 -16.59 2.67
CA ASN A 379 -16.41 -15.62 3.76
C ASN A 379 -15.84 -16.24 5.05
N GLU A 380 -16.18 -17.51 5.34
CA GLU A 380 -15.70 -18.23 6.53
C GLU A 380 -14.18 -18.37 6.55
N LEU A 381 -13.55 -18.46 5.38
CA LEU A 381 -12.08 -18.60 5.26
C LEU A 381 -11.34 -17.28 5.48
N LEU A 382 -12.03 -16.14 5.34
CA LEU A 382 -11.45 -14.83 5.63
C LEU A 382 -11.29 -14.59 7.14
N ASP A 383 -12.06 -15.31 7.97
CA ASP A 383 -12.01 -15.24 9.43
C ASP A 383 -12.06 -13.77 9.91
N ILE A 384 -13.13 -13.10 9.47
CA ILE A 384 -13.49 -11.72 9.83
C ILE A 384 -14.74 -11.75 10.70
N ASP A 385 -14.73 -11.00 11.80
CA ASP A 385 -15.83 -10.89 12.76
C ASP A 385 -16.98 -10.05 12.17
N LEU A 386 -17.69 -10.61 11.19
CA LEU A 386 -18.83 -9.99 10.55
C LEU A 386 -20.02 -10.96 10.49
N GLU A 387 -21.10 -10.64 11.21
CA GLU A 387 -22.38 -11.32 11.03
C GLU A 387 -23.01 -10.85 9.71
N LEU A 388 -22.91 -11.67 8.66
CA LEU A 388 -23.59 -11.42 7.40
C LEU A 388 -25.10 -11.66 7.55
N VAL A 389 -25.91 -10.74 7.03
CA VAL A 389 -27.35 -10.95 6.91
C VAL A 389 -27.62 -11.93 5.77
N ASP A 390 -28.19 -13.09 6.07
CA ASP A 390 -28.56 -14.08 5.06
C ASP A 390 -29.73 -13.56 4.21
N ILE A 391 -29.44 -13.18 2.97
CA ILE A 391 -30.43 -12.68 2.00
C ILE A 391 -31.50 -13.75 1.72
N GLY A 392 -31.19 -15.04 1.90
CA GLY A 392 -32.16 -16.13 1.81
C GLY A 392 -33.27 -16.03 2.85
N GLN A 393 -32.97 -15.56 4.06
CA GLN A 393 -33.98 -15.34 5.11
C GLN A 393 -34.90 -14.16 4.81
N ILE A 394 -34.40 -13.14 4.11
CA ILE A 394 -35.20 -11.98 3.69
C ILE A 394 -36.21 -12.39 2.60
N ARG A 395 -35.80 -13.22 1.63
CA ARG A 395 -36.71 -13.75 0.60
C ARG A 395 -37.69 -14.80 1.13
N GLY A 396 -37.32 -15.57 2.15
CA GLY A 396 -38.22 -16.50 2.84
C GLY A 396 -39.38 -15.81 3.56
N ARG A 397 -39.14 -14.64 4.17
CA ARG A 397 -40.18 -13.86 4.88
C ARG A 397 -41.21 -13.22 3.96
N SER A 398 -40.88 -12.93 2.71
CA SER A 398 -41.86 -12.40 1.74
C SER A 398 -42.84 -13.46 1.20
N ASN A 399 -42.52 -14.77 1.34
CA ASN A 399 -43.43 -15.85 0.93
C ASN A 399 -44.40 -16.31 2.03
N GLU A 400 -44.19 -15.92 3.30
CA GLU A 400 -45.12 -16.25 4.38
C GLU A 400 -46.36 -15.34 4.43
N PHE A 401 -46.35 -14.20 3.74
CA PHE A 401 -47.52 -13.29 3.68
C PHE A 401 -48.57 -13.66 2.61
N ASN A 402 -48.27 -14.59 1.68
CA ASN A 402 -49.17 -14.94 0.57
C ASN A 402 -49.89 -16.29 0.70
N ASN A 403 -49.71 -17.03 1.81
CA ASN A 403 -50.45 -18.27 2.07
C ASN A 403 -51.40 -18.13 3.27
N ARG A 404 -52.54 -17.47 3.03
CA ARG A 404 -53.77 -17.75 3.79
C ARG A 404 -54.89 -18.08 2.81
N PRO A 405 -55.45 -19.30 2.81
CA PRO A 405 -56.60 -19.62 1.98
C PRO A 405 -57.85 -18.93 2.57
N GLY A 406 -58.60 -18.25 1.70
CA GLY A 406 -59.82 -17.54 2.05
C GLY A 406 -61.04 -18.44 2.25
N SER A 407 -62.07 -17.86 2.90
CA SER A 407 -63.52 -18.12 2.82
C SER A 407 -64.14 -17.78 4.20
N VAL A 408 -65.25 -17.05 4.43
CA VAL A 408 -66.33 -16.42 3.63
C VAL A 408 -67.18 -15.56 4.62
N ASN A 409 -67.73 -14.42 4.13
CA ASN A 409 -68.94 -13.62 4.53
C ASN A 409 -69.28 -13.35 6.02
N ASN A 410 -69.83 -12.21 6.46
CA ASN A 410 -70.96 -11.45 5.90
C ASN A 410 -71.15 -10.07 6.62
N ASN A 411 -71.56 -9.06 5.83
CA ASN A 411 -72.45 -7.91 6.10
C ASN A 411 -72.44 -7.07 7.39
N GLY A 412 -72.43 -5.73 7.21
CA GLY A 412 -73.03 -4.77 8.14
C GLY A 412 -72.54 -3.33 7.94
N ALA A 413 -73.38 -2.47 7.39
CA ALA A 413 -73.11 -1.06 7.09
C ALA A 413 -73.22 -0.12 8.32
N ILE A 414 -72.82 1.15 8.11
CA ILE A 414 -73.35 2.42 8.66
C ILE A 414 -72.38 3.30 9.52
N GLU A 415 -72.13 4.48 8.93
CA GLU A 415 -71.96 5.84 9.49
C GLU A 415 -70.66 6.42 10.07
N ARG A 416 -70.48 7.67 9.59
CA ARG A 416 -69.56 8.75 9.99
C ARG A 416 -69.88 9.26 11.40
N LYS A 417 -68.86 9.73 12.13
CA LYS A 417 -68.89 11.03 12.83
C LYS A 417 -67.53 11.44 13.40
N ASP A 418 -67.18 12.69 13.10
CA ASP A 418 -66.25 13.53 13.84
C ASP A 418 -66.59 13.54 15.34
N ASN A 419 -65.58 13.51 16.23
CA ASN A 419 -65.24 14.71 16.99
C ASN A 419 -63.95 14.61 17.81
N ARG A 420 -63.35 15.80 17.91
CA ARG A 420 -62.19 16.25 18.67
C ARG A 420 -62.28 15.93 20.17
N ASN A 421 -61.13 15.57 20.75
CA ASN A 421 -60.71 16.12 22.04
C ASN A 421 -59.17 16.09 22.17
N LYS A 422 -58.60 17.29 22.41
CA LYS A 422 -57.19 17.59 22.76
C LYS A 422 -57.10 17.60 24.31
N PRO A 423 -55.91 17.41 24.94
CA PRO A 423 -54.93 18.50 24.97
C PRO A 423 -53.44 18.10 24.88
N SER A 424 -52.71 19.05 24.28
CA SER A 424 -51.28 19.39 24.30
C SER A 424 -50.32 18.71 25.29
N ARG A 425 -49.22 18.14 24.73
CA ARG A 425 -47.81 18.31 25.14
C ARG A 425 -46.99 18.25 23.84
N ALA A 426 -46.52 19.38 23.30
CA ALA A 426 -45.23 20.01 23.61
C ALA A 426 -44.03 19.08 23.37
N ASN A 427 -43.28 19.44 22.32
CA ASN A 427 -41.92 19.05 21.96
C ASN A 427 -41.72 17.64 21.38
N ASP A 428 -41.76 17.60 20.05
CA ASP A 428 -40.92 16.72 19.26
C ASP A 428 -39.48 17.27 19.31
N PRO A 429 -38.50 16.46 19.72
CA PRO A 429 -37.26 16.42 18.99
C PRO A 429 -37.01 14.99 18.52
N SER A 430 -36.97 14.86 17.19
CA SER A 430 -36.18 13.86 16.49
C SER A 430 -34.73 13.92 17.00
N GLU A 431 -34.40 13.08 17.97
CA GLU A 431 -33.02 12.78 18.35
C GLU A 431 -32.71 11.35 17.91
N ASP A 432 -31.78 11.27 16.95
CA ASP A 432 -30.95 10.10 16.70
C ASP A 432 -30.30 9.67 18.03
N LEU A 433 -30.96 8.79 18.78
CA LEU A 433 -30.37 8.13 19.93
C LEU A 433 -29.26 7.22 19.40
N SER A 434 -28.02 7.50 19.83
CA SER A 434 -26.87 6.65 19.62
C SER A 434 -27.20 5.21 20.03
N LEU A 435 -26.68 4.22 19.30
CA LEU A 435 -26.82 2.79 19.66
C LEU A 435 -26.36 2.51 21.10
N GLU A 436 -25.47 3.35 21.66
CA GLU A 436 -25.06 3.28 23.06
C GLU A 436 -26.14 3.76 24.04
N ASP A 437 -26.92 4.79 23.71
CA ASP A 437 -28.01 5.29 24.56
C ASP A 437 -29.18 4.31 24.60
N TYR A 438 -29.50 3.69 23.45
CA TYR A 438 -30.48 2.60 23.41
C TYR A 438 -30.01 1.42 24.26
N PHE A 439 -28.74 1.02 24.15
CA PHE A 439 -28.17 -0.06 24.94
C PHE A 439 -28.23 0.25 26.44
N GLN A 440 -27.81 1.44 26.86
CA GLN A 440 -27.80 1.84 28.27
C GLN A 440 -29.22 1.86 28.83
N ARG A 441 -30.19 2.43 28.11
CA ARG A 441 -31.59 2.49 28.54
C ARG A 441 -32.21 1.10 28.63
N PHE A 442 -32.00 0.26 27.62
CA PHE A 442 -32.52 -1.11 27.58
C PHE A 442 -31.97 -1.98 28.72
N VAL A 443 -30.66 -1.89 29.00
CA VAL A 443 -30.04 -2.62 30.12
C VAL A 443 -30.58 -2.13 31.45
N LEU A 444 -30.70 -0.80 31.66
CA LEU A 444 -31.20 -0.25 32.92
C LEU A 444 -32.68 -0.59 33.17
N GLU A 445 -33.50 -0.64 32.13
CA GLU A 445 -34.93 -0.92 32.21
C GLU A 445 -35.23 -2.41 32.44
N HIS A 446 -34.42 -3.31 31.87
CA HIS A 446 -34.69 -4.74 31.90
C HIS A 446 -33.81 -5.56 32.86
N GLN A 447 -32.73 -5.00 33.43
CA GLN A 447 -31.83 -5.70 34.36
C GLN A 447 -32.48 -6.24 35.63
N ASP A 448 -33.64 -5.71 36.04
CA ASP A 448 -34.36 -6.17 37.23
C ASP A 448 -35.34 -7.32 36.94
N SER A 449 -35.66 -7.55 35.65
CA SER A 449 -36.67 -8.52 35.21
C SER A 449 -36.11 -9.70 34.42
N MET A 450 -34.92 -9.55 33.83
CA MET A 450 -34.32 -10.54 32.93
C MET A 450 -32.96 -11.02 33.44
N SER A 451 -32.65 -12.28 33.17
CA SER A 451 -31.30 -12.80 33.37
C SER A 451 -30.31 -12.19 32.38
N GLU A 452 -29.03 -12.16 32.72
CA GLU A 452 -27.94 -11.68 31.82
C GLU A 452 -27.93 -12.42 30.47
N THR A 453 -28.38 -13.67 30.45
CA THR A 453 -28.53 -14.45 29.20
C THR A 453 -29.60 -13.87 28.29
N GLU A 454 -30.76 -13.54 28.86
CA GLU A 454 -31.91 -13.02 28.11
C GLU A 454 -31.67 -11.58 27.66
N LEU A 455 -30.99 -10.77 28.48
CA LEU A 455 -30.52 -9.44 28.12
C LEU A 455 -29.58 -9.49 26.92
N ALA A 456 -28.57 -10.36 26.97
CA ALA A 456 -27.61 -10.54 25.90
C ALA A 456 -28.31 -10.98 24.60
N GLN A 457 -29.22 -11.94 24.69
CA GLN A 457 -29.99 -12.44 23.53
C GLN A 457 -30.91 -11.38 22.94
N LYS A 458 -31.62 -10.59 23.76
CA LYS A 458 -32.49 -9.51 23.26
C LYS A 458 -31.72 -8.32 22.67
N LEU A 459 -30.52 -8.08 23.17
CA LEU A 459 -29.61 -7.06 22.64
C LEU A 459 -28.81 -7.55 21.42
N GLY A 460 -28.93 -8.83 21.04
CA GLY A 460 -28.19 -9.42 19.93
C GLY A 460 -26.67 -9.44 20.16
N VAL A 461 -26.22 -9.48 21.42
CA VAL A 461 -24.80 -9.47 21.79
C VAL A 461 -24.44 -10.70 22.62
N SER A 462 -23.17 -11.11 22.59
CA SER A 462 -22.70 -12.17 23.49
C SER A 462 -22.72 -11.71 24.96
N ARG A 463 -22.83 -12.65 25.91
CA ARG A 463 -22.76 -12.32 27.36
C ARG A 463 -21.45 -11.62 27.73
N LYS A 464 -20.35 -11.96 27.03
CA LYS A 464 -19.05 -11.32 27.20
C LYS A 464 -19.09 -9.86 26.75
N CYS A 465 -19.69 -9.59 25.59
CA CYS A 465 -19.85 -8.23 25.06
C CYS A 465 -20.78 -7.37 25.94
N LEU A 466 -21.88 -7.93 26.45
CA LEU A 466 -22.74 -7.27 27.43
C LEU A 466 -21.96 -6.87 28.69
N TRP A 467 -21.11 -7.77 29.19
CA TRP A 467 -20.28 -7.51 30.37
C TRP A 467 -19.23 -6.42 30.12
N GLU A 468 -18.50 -6.48 29.00
CA GLU A 468 -17.49 -5.48 28.61
C GLU A 468 -18.11 -4.10 28.41
N ARG A 469 -19.28 -4.02 27.76
CA ARG A 469 -20.02 -2.76 27.57
C ARG A 469 -20.54 -2.18 28.89
N ARG A 470 -21.04 -3.02 29.82
CA ARG A 470 -21.42 -2.56 31.17
C ARG A 470 -20.25 -1.98 31.95
N GLN A 471 -19.05 -2.58 31.83
CA GLN A 471 -17.84 -2.04 32.46
C GLN A 471 -17.45 -0.69 31.87
N ARG A 472 -17.48 -0.58 30.53
CA ARG A 472 -17.16 0.67 29.81
C ARG A 472 -18.14 1.81 30.15
N LEU A 473 -19.43 1.49 30.32
CA LEU A 473 -20.48 2.46 30.62
C LEU A 473 -20.76 2.63 32.13
N GLY A 474 -19.99 1.96 32.99
CA GLY A 474 -20.14 2.07 34.46
C GLY A 474 -21.47 1.53 35.01
N ILE A 475 -22.15 0.62 34.32
CA ILE A 475 -23.46 0.08 34.73
C ILE A 475 -23.26 -1.11 35.68
N PRO A 476 -23.54 -0.97 37.00
CA PRO A 476 -23.26 -2.01 37.98
C PRO A 476 -24.15 -3.23 37.78
N ARG A 477 -23.59 -4.44 37.96
CA ARG A 477 -24.36 -5.69 37.92
C ARG A 477 -25.09 -5.90 39.25
N LYS A 478 -26.39 -6.18 39.21
CA LYS A 478 -27.12 -6.62 40.41
C LYS A 478 -26.64 -8.02 40.78
N LYS A 479 -26.05 -8.17 41.97
CA LYS A 479 -25.76 -9.49 42.54
C LYS A 479 -27.08 -10.21 42.75
N VAL A 480 -27.29 -11.33 42.06
CA VAL A 480 -28.42 -12.23 42.34
C VAL A 480 -28.25 -12.68 43.79
N ALA A 481 -29.18 -12.28 44.67
CA ALA A 481 -29.24 -12.79 46.03
C ALA A 481 -29.36 -14.31 45.95
N ALA A 482 -28.41 -15.02 46.56
CA ALA A 482 -28.46 -16.46 46.69
C ALA A 482 -29.81 -16.83 47.31
N ARG A 483 -30.62 -17.61 46.58
CA ARG A 483 -31.78 -18.28 47.15
C ARG A 483 -31.28 -19.24 48.22
N SER A 484 -31.31 -18.80 49.48
CA SER A 484 -31.42 -19.69 50.62
C SER A 484 -32.77 -20.40 50.53
N ASN A 485 -32.74 -21.73 50.50
CA ASN A 485 -33.75 -22.67 51.01
C ASN A 485 -33.01 -24.02 51.05
N ALA A 486 -32.69 -24.58 52.22
CA ALA A 486 -33.60 -25.21 53.19
C ALA A 486 -34.31 -26.42 52.57
#